data_AF-A0A926XBR6-F1
#
_entry.id   AF-A0A926XBR6-F1
#
_cell.length_a   1.000
_cell.length_b   1.000
_cell.length_c   1.000
_cell.angle_alpha   90.00
_cell.angle_beta   90.00
_cell.angle_gamma   90.00
#
_symmetry.space_group_name_H-M   'P 1'
#
loop_
_entity.id
_entity.type
_entity.pdbx_description
1 polymer ?
#
loop_
_entity_poly.entity_id
_entity_poly.type
_entity_poly.pdbx_seq_one_letter_code
_entity_poly.pdbx_strand_id
1 'polypeptide(L)' 'MTLNKLNLKRPKRLLSMDGGGIRGLIVVEILIKLEDILYNQPNSPWKCLADYFDFIGGTSAGAILAAGLAKGMSA' A
#
# COMPACT_ATOMS: atom_id res chain seq x y z
N MET A 1 15.33 -4.91 4.06
CA MET A 1 15.16 -6.36 4.32
C MET A 1 13.67 -6.62 4.34
N THR A 2 13.10 -6.94 3.18
CA THR A 2 11.66 -7.17 3.03
C THR A 2 11.29 -8.43 3.81
N LEU A 3 10.31 -8.33 4.71
CA LEU A 3 9.78 -9.49 5.43
C LEU A 3 9.35 -10.55 4.42
N ASN A 4 9.70 -11.81 4.66
CA ASN A 4 9.31 -12.92 3.78
C ASN A 4 7.83 -13.25 3.99
N LYS A 5 6.94 -12.44 3.38
CA LYS A 5 5.49 -12.43 3.61
C LYS A 5 4.78 -13.72 3.24
N LEU A 6 5.39 -14.54 2.39
CA LEU A 6 4.84 -15.81 1.96
C LEU A 6 4.57 -16.74 3.14
N ASN A 7 5.36 -16.63 4.21
CA ASN A 7 5.29 -17.50 5.39
C ASN A 7 4.46 -16.94 6.56
N LEU A 8 3.84 -15.76 6.41
CA LEU A 8 2.99 -15.21 7.47
C LEU A 8 1.69 -16.01 7.57
N LYS A 9 1.41 -16.58 8.75
CA LYS A 9 0.14 -17.24 9.08
C LYS A 9 -0.97 -16.21 9.35
N ARG A 10 -1.39 -15.48 8.31
CA ARG A 10 -2.50 -14.52 8.35
C ARG A 10 -3.26 -14.53 7.01
N PRO A 11 -4.51 -14.01 6.96
CA PRO A 11 -5.18 -13.78 5.69
C PRO A 11 -4.33 -12.92 4.75
N LYS A 12 -4.34 -13.28 3.46
CA LYS A 12 -3.69 -12.48 2.43
C LYS A 12 -4.44 -11.17 2.25
N ARG A 13 -3.70 -10.07 2.14
CA ARG A 13 -4.24 -8.71 2.02
C ARG A 13 -3.98 -8.18 0.63
N LEU A 14 -5.04 -7.80 -0.06
CA LEU A 14 -5.00 -7.17 -1.39
C LEU A 14 -5.41 -5.71 -1.25
N LEU A 15 -4.58 -4.80 -1.76
CA LEU A 15 -4.94 -3.40 -1.99
C LEU A 15 -5.31 -3.23 -3.47
N SER A 16 -6.52 -2.76 -3.73
CA SER A 16 -7.01 -2.45 -5.07
C SER A 16 -7.40 -0.99 -5.16
N MET A 17 -7.01 -0.31 -6.23
CA MET A 17 -7.28 1.11 -6.46
C MET A 17 -7.85 1.34 -7.85
N ASP A 18 -9.00 2.01 -7.90
CA ASP A 18 -9.62 2.36 -9.18
C ASP A 18 -8.87 3.49 -9.89
N GLY A 19 -9.01 3.52 -11.21
CA GLY A 19 -8.61 4.67 -12.01
C GLY A 19 -9.52 5.87 -11.76
N GLY A 20 -8.96 7.08 -11.92
CA GLY A 20 -9.73 8.32 -11.74
C GLY A 20 -9.11 9.56 -12.36
N GLY A 21 -8.03 9.41 -13.13
CA GLY A 21 -7.23 10.54 -13.62
C GLY A 21 -6.81 11.45 -12.47
N ILE A 22 -7.11 12.74 -12.58
CA ILE A 22 -6.82 13.73 -11.52
C ILE A 22 -7.53 13.43 -10.18
N ARG A 23 -8.67 12.73 -10.21
CA ARG A 23 -9.38 12.31 -8.97
C ARG A 23 -8.61 11.26 -8.18
N GLY A 24 -7.54 10.70 -8.75
CA GLY A 24 -6.58 9.86 -8.02
C GLY A 24 -5.93 10.56 -6.82
N LEU A 25 -5.95 11.89 -6.75
CA LEU A 25 -5.52 12.64 -5.56
C LEU A 25 -6.30 12.26 -4.29
N ILE A 26 -7.58 11.92 -4.42
CA ILE A 26 -8.39 11.45 -3.29
C ILE A 26 -7.85 10.11 -2.78
N VAL A 27 -7.43 9.23 -3.70
CA VAL A 27 -6.82 7.94 -3.36
C VAL A 27 -5.48 8.17 -2.66
N VAL A 28 -4.67 9.12 -3.12
CA VAL A 28 -3.39 9.48 -2.47
C VAL A 28 -3.60 9.90 -1.02
N GLU A 29 -4.52 10.82 -0.74
CA GLU A 29 -4.81 11.26 0.64
C GLU A 29 -5.26 10.09 1.54
N ILE A 30 -6.05 9.16 1.00
CA ILE A 30 -6.45 7.95 1.73
C ILE A 30 -5.24 7.06 2.02
N LEU A 31 -4.33 6.89 1.05
CA LEU A 31 -3.12 6.09 1.21
C LEU A 31 -2.18 6.67 2.25
N ILE A 32 -1.98 8.00 2.25
CA ILE A 32 -1.20 8.72 3.28
C ILE A 32 -1.81 8.47 4.66
N LYS A 33 -3.14 8.62 4.78
CA LYS A 33 -3.79 8.40 6.08
C LYS A 33 -3.71 6.94 6.54
N LEU A 34 -3.77 5.99 5.61
CA LEU A 34 -3.64 4.56 5.89
C LEU A 34 -2.22 4.21 6.34
N GLU A 35 -1.21 4.76 5.66
CA GLU A 35 0.21 4.68 5.99
C GLU A 35 0.45 5.18 7.43
N ASP A 36 -0.07 6.36 7.78
CA ASP A 36 -0.01 6.89 9.15
C ASP A 36 -0.61 5.96 10.19
N ILE A 37 -1.82 5.43 9.93
CA ILE A 37 -2.53 4.54 10.87
C ILE A 37 -1.75 3.24 11.11
N LEU A 38 -1.02 2.75 10.11
CA LEU A 38 -0.29 1.50 10.18
C LEU A 38 1.14 1.67 10.75
N TYR A 39 1.83 2.77 10.47
CA TYR A 39 3.25 2.93 10.81
C TYR A 39 3.50 3.81 12.02
N ASN A 40 2.65 4.80 12.31
CA ASN A 40 2.80 5.64 13.50
C ASN A 40 2.36 4.94 14.80
N GLN A 41 2.18 3.61 14.77
CA GLN A 41 1.95 2.81 15.96
C GLN A 41 3.27 2.41 16.62
N PRO A 42 3.37 2.46 17.96
CA PRO A 42 4.53 1.98 18.68
C PRO A 42 4.85 0.53 18.28
N ASN A 43 6.11 0.28 17.88
CA ASN A 43 6.60 -1.03 17.45
C ASN A 43 5.96 -1.60 16.17
N SER A 44 5.45 -0.74 15.27
CA SER A 44 4.99 -1.23 13.96
C SER A 44 6.13 -1.94 13.22
N PRO A 45 5.96 -3.21 12.80
CA PRO A 45 6.99 -3.94 12.06
C PRO A 45 7.01 -3.55 10.56
N TRP A 46 6.12 -2.66 10.14
CA TRP A 46 5.89 -2.29 8.75
C TRP A 46 6.49 -0.90 8.49
N LYS A 47 7.11 -0.70 7.32
CA LYS A 47 7.75 0.57 6.95
C LYS A 47 7.11 1.26 5.75
N CYS A 48 6.29 0.53 5.00
CA CYS A 48 5.55 1.03 3.84
C CYS A 48 4.36 0.11 3.55
N LEU A 49 3.43 0.56 2.71
CA LEU A 49 2.24 -0.24 2.34
C LEU A 49 2.63 -1.54 1.64
N ALA A 50 3.78 -1.54 0.96
CA ALA A 50 4.42 -2.71 0.37
C ALA A 50 4.97 -3.70 1.38
N ASP A 51 4.98 -3.43 2.70
CA ASP A 51 5.27 -4.41 3.77
C ASP A 51 3.98 -4.98 4.37
N TYR A 52 2.89 -4.23 4.36
CA TYR A 52 1.59 -4.65 4.90
C TYR A 52 0.75 -5.49 3.93
N PHE A 53 0.67 -5.08 2.65
CA PHE A 53 -0.15 -5.76 1.64
C PHE A 53 0.61 -6.85 0.88
N ASP A 54 -0.01 -8.01 0.70
CA ASP A 54 0.57 -9.13 -0.04
C ASP A 54 0.49 -8.90 -1.56
N PHE A 55 -0.56 -8.19 -2.00
CA PHE A 55 -0.78 -7.81 -3.39
C PHE A 55 -1.23 -6.36 -3.46
N ILE A 56 -0.74 -5.62 -4.46
CA ILE A 56 -1.14 -4.25 -4.75
C ILE A 56 -1.47 -4.15 -6.23
N GLY A 57 -2.66 -3.67 -6.56
CA GLY A 57 -3.13 -3.51 -7.93
C GLY A 57 -3.98 -2.27 -8.12
N GLY A 58 -4.13 -1.86 -9.38
CA GLY A 58 -5.03 -0.78 -9.74
C GLY A 58 -5.14 -0.62 -11.25
N THR A 59 -6.02 0.30 -11.69
CA THR A 59 -6.24 0.60 -13.11
C THR A 59 -5.91 2.06 -13.41
N SER A 60 -5.40 2.36 -14.62
CA SER A 60 -5.05 3.73 -15.04
C SER A 60 -4.17 4.46 -14.00
N ALA A 61 -4.56 5.65 -13.52
CA ALA A 61 -3.86 6.37 -12.44
C ALA A 61 -3.62 5.50 -11.19
N GLY A 62 -4.59 4.64 -10.82
CA GLY A 62 -4.43 3.67 -9.74
C GLY A 62 -3.36 2.63 -10.02
N ALA A 63 -3.13 2.23 -11.28
CA ALA A 63 -2.03 1.33 -11.65
C ALA A 63 -0.66 1.99 -11.47
N ILE A 64 -0.55 3.30 -11.75
CA ILE A 64 0.68 4.08 -11.53
C ILE A 64 1.00 4.13 -10.03
N LEU A 65 0.01 4.46 -9.21
CA LEU A 65 0.15 4.44 -7.75
C LEU A 65 0.51 3.05 -7.24
N ALA A 66 -0.16 2.01 -7.73
CA ALA A 66 0.12 0.61 -7.36
C ALA A 66 1.56 0.22 -7.67
N ALA A 67 2.11 0.63 -8.81
CA ALA A 67 3.50 0.36 -9.18
C ALA A 67 4.50 1.07 -8.25
N GLY A 68 4.24 2.32 -7.89
CA GLY A 68 5.06 3.06 -6.93
C GLY A 68 5.07 2.40 -5.54
N LEU A 69 3.89 2.11 -5.01
CA LEU A 69 3.74 1.42 -3.73
C LEU A 69 4.39 0.04 -3.75
N ALA A 70 4.21 -0.76 -4.81
CA ALA A 70 4.83 -2.08 -4.95
C ALA A 70 6.37 -2.03 -4.96
N LYS A 71 6.95 -0.91 -5.41
CA LYS A 71 8.40 -0.65 -5.33
C LYS A 71 8.87 -0.27 -3.92
N GLY A 72 7.95 -0.10 -2.96
CA GLY A 72 8.26 0.34 -1.60
C GLY A 72 8.33 1.86 -1.45
N MET A 73 7.74 2.62 -2.37
CA MET A 73 7.57 4.06 -2.17
C MET A 73 6.52 4.31 -1.09
N SER A 74 6.76 5.30 -0.24
CA SER A 74 5.73 5.86 0.64
C SER A 74 4.64 6.50 -0.20
N ALA A 75 3.39 6.39 0.29
CA ALA A 75 2.30 7.22 -0.18
C ALA A 75 2.59 8.71 0.03
#